data_AF-A0A918K2N0-F1
#
_entry.id   AF-A0A918K2N0-F1
#
_cell.length_a   1.000
_cell.length_b   1.000
_cell.length_c   1.000
_cell.angle_alpha   90.00
_cell.angle_beta   90.00
_cell.angle_gamma   90.00
#
_symmetry.space_group_name_H-M   'P 1'
#
loop_
_entity.id
_entity.type
_entity.pdbx_description
1 polymer ?
#
loop_
_entity_poly.entity_id
_entity_poly.type
_entity_poly.pdbx_seq_one_letter_code
_entity_poly.pdbx_strand_id
1 'polypeptide(L)'
;MSASRDDNLTEFHWLLEVLQTIDVGMLVVDLEFKVIAWNGFMENHSGIAPQDALGRHLFDVFPDIPQDWFEHKSRTVIQLKNRAFTTWEQRPYVFKFKNNRPITGTSEYMYQNCTFIPVTNTQGEVENLCVIVYDVTDVAVSKQELQKANVQLKELSRLDRLTELFNRGYWEEQLSQEFMRQQRSGNATSLVMFDIDHFKKVNDEHGHPAGDEVIRMVARVVRETIRASDIPGRYGGEEFAVILPDTQPEDAMQLAERLREHVEAQVVKTQGEDIQVTISLGVSGWNSGFSEYSEWIDSADQALYQSKQGGRNLVTLA
;
A
#
# COMPACT_ATOMS: atom_id res chain seq x y z
N MET A 1 68.36 -6.51 -2.58
CA MET A 1 67.37 -5.48 -2.97
C MET A 1 66.45 -5.95 -4.11
N SER A 2 66.17 -7.26 -4.29
CA SER A 2 65.21 -7.75 -5.31
C SER A 2 63.90 -8.28 -4.72
N ALA A 3 63.81 -8.57 -3.42
CA ALA A 3 62.63 -9.16 -2.80
C ALA A 3 61.40 -8.21 -2.72
N SER A 4 61.62 -6.90 -2.54
CA SER A 4 60.51 -5.94 -2.31
C SER A 4 59.72 -5.55 -3.56
N ARG A 5 60.20 -5.87 -4.76
CA ARG A 5 59.52 -5.54 -6.02
C ARG A 5 58.58 -6.66 -6.47
N ASP A 6 58.98 -7.92 -6.23
CA ASP A 6 58.15 -9.10 -6.50
C ASP A 6 56.99 -9.22 -5.50
N ASP A 7 57.19 -8.86 -4.23
CA ASP A 7 56.12 -8.86 -3.22
C ASP A 7 55.00 -7.86 -3.57
N ASN A 8 55.35 -6.63 -3.99
CA ASN A 8 54.37 -5.63 -4.43
C ASN A 8 53.62 -6.04 -5.71
N LEU A 9 54.30 -6.71 -6.65
CA LEU A 9 53.65 -7.18 -7.88
C LEU A 9 52.66 -8.31 -7.58
N THR A 10 53.04 -9.20 -6.67
CA THR A 10 52.20 -10.30 -6.20
C THR A 10 51.00 -9.77 -5.42
N GLU A 11 51.21 -8.76 -4.56
CA GLU A 11 50.14 -8.12 -3.79
C GLU A 11 49.11 -7.43 -4.69
N PHE A 12 49.59 -6.71 -5.70
CA PHE A 12 48.73 -6.07 -6.70
C PHE A 12 47.95 -7.09 -7.54
N HIS A 13 48.56 -8.22 -7.89
CA HIS A 13 47.93 -9.24 -8.73
C HIS A 13 46.73 -9.91 -8.05
N TRP A 14 46.86 -10.36 -6.79
CA TRP A 14 45.74 -11.00 -6.10
C TRP A 14 44.62 -10.01 -5.77
N LEU A 15 44.94 -8.74 -5.47
CA LEU A 15 43.94 -7.68 -5.28
C LEU A 15 43.09 -7.47 -6.53
N LEU A 16 43.72 -7.43 -7.70
CA LEU A 16 43.01 -7.34 -8.98
C LEU A 16 42.12 -8.57 -9.23
N GLU A 17 42.61 -9.78 -8.95
CA GLU A 17 41.84 -11.01 -9.09
C GLU A 17 40.60 -11.02 -8.19
N VAL A 18 40.73 -10.56 -6.94
CA VAL A 18 39.60 -10.39 -6.03
C VAL A 18 38.61 -9.37 -6.60
N LEU A 19 39.06 -8.20 -7.06
CA LEU A 19 38.17 -7.18 -7.64
C LEU A 19 37.39 -7.69 -8.87
N GLN A 20 38.03 -8.53 -9.70
CA GLN A 20 37.42 -9.12 -10.89
C GLN A 20 36.42 -10.25 -10.58
N THR A 21 36.59 -10.93 -9.45
CA THR A 21 35.76 -12.09 -9.06
C THR A 21 34.66 -11.77 -8.05
N ILE A 22 34.65 -10.58 -7.46
CA ILE A 22 33.56 -10.12 -6.59
C ILE A 22 32.24 -10.07 -7.37
N ASP A 23 31.20 -10.67 -6.78
CA ASP A 23 29.84 -10.69 -7.32
C ASP A 23 29.06 -9.39 -7.03
N VAL A 24 29.72 -8.26 -7.30
CA VAL A 24 29.19 -6.91 -7.16
C VAL A 24 29.82 -6.06 -8.26
N GLY A 25 29.02 -5.24 -8.92
CA GLY A 25 29.51 -4.31 -9.93
C GLY A 25 30.36 -3.24 -9.29
N MET A 26 31.55 -3.01 -9.82
CA MET A 26 32.41 -1.92 -9.38
C MET A 26 32.96 -1.20 -10.60
N LEU A 27 32.74 0.11 -10.62
CA LEU A 27 33.42 1.02 -11.54
C LEU A 27 34.01 2.20 -10.78
N VAL A 28 35.06 2.79 -11.34
CA VAL A 28 35.63 4.04 -10.87
C VAL A 28 35.67 5.02 -12.03
N VAL A 29 35.29 6.27 -11.79
CA VAL A 29 35.39 7.37 -12.77
C VAL A 29 36.18 8.54 -12.20
N ASP A 30 36.84 9.32 -13.08
CA ASP A 30 37.39 10.64 -12.71
C ASP A 30 36.26 11.67 -12.50
N LEU A 31 36.64 12.90 -12.16
CA LEU A 31 35.70 14.01 -11.94
C LEU A 31 35.02 14.48 -13.25
N GLU A 32 35.56 14.10 -14.40
CA GLU A 32 34.98 14.28 -15.74
C GLU A 32 34.21 13.04 -16.22
N PHE A 33 33.90 12.09 -15.32
CA PHE A 33 33.14 10.88 -15.60
C PHE A 33 33.75 9.91 -16.62
N LYS A 34 35.06 9.94 -16.86
CA LYS A 34 35.75 8.91 -17.65
C LYS A 34 36.02 7.68 -16.81
N VAL A 35 35.78 6.50 -17.37
CA VAL A 35 35.92 5.22 -16.68
C VAL A 35 37.41 4.88 -16.48
N ILE A 36 37.82 4.70 -15.23
CA ILE A 36 39.20 4.34 -14.82
C ILE A 36 39.29 2.86 -14.43
N ALA A 37 38.23 2.31 -13.83
CA ALA A 37 38.18 0.91 -13.43
C ALA A 37 36.85 0.28 -13.80
N TRP A 38 36.91 -1.00 -14.18
CA TRP A 38 35.79 -1.80 -14.65
C TRP A 38 36.04 -3.26 -14.28
N ASN A 39 35.20 -3.84 -13.42
CA ASN A 39 35.38 -5.23 -12.98
C ASN A 39 34.55 -6.24 -13.79
N GLY A 40 34.81 -7.53 -13.56
CA GLY A 40 34.20 -8.64 -14.29
C GLY A 40 32.68 -8.68 -14.14
N PHE A 41 32.13 -8.28 -12.98
CA PHE A 41 30.68 -8.14 -12.85
C PHE A 41 30.12 -7.14 -13.86
N MET A 42 30.76 -5.97 -13.99
CA MET A 42 30.31 -4.94 -14.92
C MET A 42 30.41 -5.44 -16.36
N GLU A 43 31.50 -6.12 -16.75
CA GLU A 43 31.64 -6.76 -18.06
C GLU A 43 30.53 -7.78 -18.34
N ASN A 44 30.34 -8.75 -17.42
CA ASN A 44 29.39 -9.84 -17.59
C ASN A 44 27.93 -9.37 -17.71
N HIS A 45 27.56 -8.32 -16.96
CA HIS A 45 26.17 -7.84 -16.91
C HIS A 45 25.86 -6.73 -17.90
N SER A 46 26.86 -5.96 -18.34
CA SER A 46 26.69 -4.97 -19.40
C SER A 46 26.90 -5.54 -20.81
N GLY A 47 27.68 -6.62 -20.93
CA GLY A 47 28.19 -7.10 -22.22
C GLY A 47 29.29 -6.20 -22.81
N ILE A 48 29.84 -5.26 -22.04
CA ILE A 48 30.88 -4.32 -22.47
C ILE A 48 32.22 -4.74 -21.88
N ALA A 49 33.15 -5.10 -22.76
CA ALA A 49 34.51 -5.46 -22.36
C ALA A 49 35.26 -4.26 -21.76
N PRO A 50 36.18 -4.46 -20.79
CA PRO A 50 36.94 -3.39 -20.17
C PRO A 50 37.64 -2.45 -21.17
N GLN A 51 38.18 -3.00 -22.27
CA GLN A 51 38.83 -2.24 -23.34
C GLN A 51 37.91 -1.23 -24.07
N ASP A 52 36.60 -1.46 -24.04
CA ASP A 52 35.59 -0.60 -24.64
C ASP A 52 34.99 0.39 -23.64
N ALA A 53 35.18 0.17 -22.34
CA ALA A 53 34.73 1.07 -21.27
C ALA A 53 35.84 2.03 -20.83
N LEU A 54 37.05 1.51 -20.57
CA LEU A 54 38.15 2.26 -19.97
C LEU A 54 38.56 3.47 -20.83
N GLY A 55 38.70 4.63 -20.18
CA GLY A 55 39.05 5.91 -20.79
C GLY A 55 37.91 6.60 -21.56
N ARG A 56 36.77 5.93 -21.76
CA ARG A 56 35.57 6.55 -22.37
C ARG A 56 34.73 7.26 -21.32
N HIS A 57 33.93 8.22 -21.78
CA HIS A 57 32.98 8.91 -20.92
C HIS A 57 31.85 7.95 -20.50
N LEU A 58 31.48 7.95 -19.22
CA LEU A 58 30.51 7.01 -18.68
C LEU A 58 29.18 7.01 -19.44
N PHE A 59 28.69 8.19 -19.80
CA PHE A 59 27.42 8.35 -20.51
C PHE A 59 27.49 7.93 -21.99
N ASP A 60 28.68 7.81 -22.58
CA ASP A 60 28.84 7.20 -23.91
C ASP A 60 28.76 5.68 -23.81
N VAL A 61 29.28 5.12 -22.72
CA VAL A 61 29.23 3.68 -22.44
C VAL A 61 27.80 3.26 -22.03
N PHE A 62 27.11 4.09 -21.24
CA PHE A 62 25.72 3.90 -20.81
C PHE A 62 24.86 5.13 -21.11
N PRO A 63 24.32 5.24 -22.33
CA PRO A 63 23.47 6.37 -22.72
C PRO A 63 22.11 6.39 -22.00
N ASP A 64 21.69 5.26 -21.41
CA ASP A 64 20.45 5.16 -20.62
C ASP A 64 20.56 5.82 -19.24
N ILE A 65 21.77 6.16 -18.77
CA ILE A 65 21.95 6.86 -17.48
C ILE A 65 21.48 8.31 -17.64
N PRO A 66 20.53 8.79 -16.82
CA PRO A 66 20.18 10.21 -16.85
C PRO A 66 21.34 11.05 -16.31
N GLN A 67 22.04 11.71 -17.24
CA GLN A 67 23.27 12.45 -16.97
C GLN A 67 23.11 13.48 -15.85
N ASP A 68 22.13 14.39 -15.96
CA ASP A 68 21.90 15.44 -14.95
C ASP A 68 21.72 14.88 -13.54
N TRP A 69 21.00 13.75 -13.42
CA TRP A 69 20.77 13.10 -12.14
C TRP A 69 22.06 12.49 -11.56
N PHE A 70 22.83 11.79 -12.41
CA PHE A 70 24.07 11.15 -11.98
C PHE A 70 25.12 12.20 -11.58
N GLU A 71 25.24 13.28 -12.37
CA GLU A 71 26.11 14.41 -12.07
C GLU A 71 25.73 15.09 -10.75
N HIS A 72 24.44 15.35 -10.54
CA HIS A 72 23.97 15.95 -9.30
C HIS A 72 24.28 15.06 -8.08
N LYS A 73 23.98 13.76 -8.17
CA LYS A 73 24.27 12.78 -7.11
C LYS A 73 25.77 12.74 -6.79
N SER A 74 26.59 12.70 -7.83
CA SER A 74 28.05 12.65 -7.72
C SER A 74 28.61 13.92 -7.10
N ARG A 75 28.10 15.10 -7.50
CA ARG A 75 28.50 16.39 -6.94
C ARG A 75 28.28 16.45 -5.43
N THR A 76 27.15 15.94 -4.93
CA THR A 76 26.88 15.87 -3.49
C THR A 76 27.88 14.98 -2.76
N VAL A 77 28.23 13.83 -3.35
CA VAL A 77 29.24 12.89 -2.79
C VAL A 77 30.62 13.53 -2.72
N ILE A 78 31.03 14.21 -3.80
CA ILE A 78 32.33 14.86 -3.91
C ILE A 78 32.43 16.05 -2.93
N GLN A 79 31.45 16.93 -2.92
CA GLN A 79 31.46 18.14 -2.08
C GLN A 79 31.39 17.83 -0.58
N LEU A 80 30.56 16.87 -0.19
CA LEU A 80 30.38 16.50 1.22
C LEU A 80 31.40 15.47 1.70
N LYS A 81 32.22 14.91 0.79
CA LYS A 81 33.15 13.81 1.08
C LYS A 81 32.49 12.65 1.83
N ASN A 82 31.23 12.36 1.49
CA ASN A 82 30.42 11.33 2.14
C ASN A 82 29.77 10.42 1.09
N ARG A 83 29.50 9.17 1.47
CA ARG A 83 28.85 8.18 0.60
C ARG A 83 27.40 8.56 0.37
N ALA A 84 26.90 8.26 -0.83
CA ALA A 84 25.48 8.36 -1.15
C ALA A 84 24.95 7.04 -1.70
N PHE A 85 23.67 6.80 -1.46
CA PHE A 85 22.99 5.55 -1.82
C PHE A 85 21.81 5.83 -2.73
N THR A 86 21.54 4.92 -3.65
CA THR A 86 20.30 4.87 -4.45
C THR A 86 19.77 3.45 -4.37
N THR A 87 18.50 3.29 -4.02
CA THR A 87 17.87 1.97 -3.91
C THR A 87 16.99 1.68 -5.12
N TRP A 88 16.76 0.40 -5.37
CA TRP A 88 15.89 -0.07 -6.45
C TRP A 88 14.45 0.48 -6.34
N GLU A 89 14.00 0.79 -5.12
CA GLU A 89 12.68 1.39 -4.85
C GLU A 89 12.58 2.84 -5.35
N GLN A 90 13.69 3.58 -5.28
CA GLN A 90 13.76 4.95 -5.80
C GLN A 90 13.98 4.96 -7.31
N ARG A 91 14.84 4.06 -7.78
CA ARG A 91 15.17 3.91 -9.19
C ARG A 91 15.53 2.43 -9.43
N PRO A 92 14.74 1.69 -10.22
CA PRO A 92 14.95 0.25 -10.44
C PRO A 92 16.39 -0.12 -10.80
N TYR A 93 17.03 0.67 -11.65
CA TYR A 93 18.42 0.48 -12.05
C TYR A 93 19.07 1.83 -12.40
N VAL A 94 20.37 1.94 -12.13
CA VAL A 94 21.21 3.02 -12.66
C VAL A 94 21.83 2.56 -13.99
N PHE A 95 22.35 1.34 -14.01
CA PHE A 95 22.92 0.71 -15.19
C PHE A 95 21.93 -0.31 -15.75
N LYS A 96 21.59 -0.22 -17.03
CA LYS A 96 20.55 -1.07 -17.62
C LYS A 96 21.07 -2.47 -17.96
N PHE A 97 21.31 -3.29 -16.93
CA PHE A 97 21.79 -4.66 -17.08
C PHE A 97 20.63 -5.62 -17.35
N LYS A 98 20.81 -6.51 -18.33
CA LYS A 98 19.86 -7.59 -18.57
C LYS A 98 19.92 -8.60 -17.44
N ASN A 99 18.75 -9.11 -17.08
CA ASN A 99 18.67 -10.22 -16.13
C ASN A 99 18.94 -11.54 -16.86
N ASN A 100 20.14 -12.11 -16.71
CA ASN A 100 20.56 -13.32 -17.42
C ASN A 100 20.09 -14.63 -16.76
N ARG A 101 19.09 -14.58 -15.86
CA ARG A 101 18.60 -15.77 -15.15
C ARG A 101 17.67 -16.61 -16.05
N PRO A 102 18.03 -17.86 -16.38
CA PRO A 102 17.41 -18.59 -17.49
C PRO A 102 16.02 -19.20 -17.25
N ILE A 103 15.51 -19.27 -16.00
CA ILE A 103 14.30 -20.07 -15.71
C ILE A 103 13.30 -19.37 -14.76
N THR A 104 13.71 -18.35 -13.99
CA THR A 104 12.86 -17.70 -12.96
C THR A 104 12.79 -16.18 -13.03
N GLY A 105 13.45 -15.54 -14.00
CA GLY A 105 13.51 -14.08 -14.11
C GLY A 105 12.19 -13.49 -14.62
N THR A 106 11.33 -13.02 -13.72
CA THR A 106 10.11 -12.27 -14.07
C THR A 106 10.40 -10.83 -14.54
N SER A 107 11.59 -10.30 -14.24
CA SER A 107 12.06 -8.97 -14.65
C SER A 107 13.03 -9.04 -15.82
N GLU A 108 12.82 -8.20 -16.84
CA GLU A 108 13.70 -8.05 -18.02
C GLU A 108 15.09 -7.49 -17.65
N TYR A 109 15.14 -6.63 -16.64
CA TYR A 109 16.35 -5.94 -16.19
C TYR A 109 16.66 -6.25 -14.72
N MET A 110 17.95 -6.19 -14.39
CA MET A 110 18.44 -6.32 -13.01
C MET A 110 17.97 -5.13 -12.16
N TYR A 111 17.43 -5.38 -10.98
CA TYR A 111 17.21 -4.34 -9.98
C TYR A 111 18.49 -4.04 -9.21
N GLN A 112 18.76 -2.76 -8.94
CA GLN A 112 20.05 -2.32 -8.41
C GLN A 112 19.91 -1.45 -7.17
N ASN A 113 20.76 -1.74 -6.18
CA ASN A 113 21.17 -0.73 -5.22
C ASN A 113 22.56 -0.23 -5.60
N CYS A 114 22.76 1.09 -5.61
CA CYS A 114 24.04 1.68 -5.94
C CYS A 114 24.59 2.50 -4.77
N THR A 115 25.88 2.32 -4.47
CA THR A 115 26.62 3.13 -3.50
C THR A 115 27.68 3.94 -4.23
N PHE A 116 27.64 5.26 -4.04
CA PHE A 116 28.58 6.22 -4.57
C PHE A 116 29.56 6.59 -3.47
N ILE A 117 30.85 6.37 -3.71
CA ILE A 117 31.92 6.48 -2.71
C ILE A 117 32.99 7.43 -3.25
N PRO A 118 33.32 8.51 -2.52
CA PRO A 118 34.43 9.37 -2.92
C PRO A 118 35.75 8.65 -2.66
N VAL A 119 36.66 8.69 -3.63
CA VAL A 119 38.02 8.16 -3.51
C VAL A 119 38.96 9.35 -3.38
N THR A 120 39.65 9.42 -2.24
CA THR A 120 40.54 10.53 -1.92
C THR A 120 42.00 10.18 -2.10
N ASN A 121 42.80 11.17 -2.50
CA ASN A 121 44.26 11.07 -2.50
C ASN A 121 44.86 11.17 -1.09
N THR A 122 46.19 11.12 -1.01
CA THR A 122 46.94 11.25 0.25
C THR A 122 46.78 12.60 0.94
N GLN A 123 46.30 13.63 0.23
CA GLN A 123 46.00 14.97 0.75
C GLN A 123 44.54 15.11 1.20
N GLY A 124 43.71 14.06 1.03
CA GLY A 124 42.30 14.06 1.42
C GLY A 124 41.38 14.77 0.41
N GLU A 125 41.87 15.09 -0.78
CA GLU A 125 41.05 15.63 -1.88
C GLU A 125 40.44 14.49 -2.69
N VAL A 126 39.17 14.64 -3.09
CA VAL A 126 38.46 13.63 -3.88
C VAL A 126 38.97 13.73 -5.32
N GLU A 127 39.60 12.66 -5.81
CA GLU A 127 40.08 12.59 -7.20
C GLU A 127 39.18 11.74 -8.07
N ASN A 128 38.54 10.72 -7.48
CA ASN A 128 37.71 9.78 -8.23
C ASN A 128 36.43 9.46 -7.48
N LEU A 129 35.47 8.92 -8.23
CA LEU A 129 34.21 8.42 -7.71
C LEU A 129 34.13 6.91 -7.98
N CYS A 130 34.03 6.13 -6.92
CA CYS A 130 33.74 4.70 -7.01
C CYS A 130 32.22 4.50 -6.92
N VAL A 131 31.68 3.70 -7.83
CA VAL A 131 30.27 3.29 -7.80
C VAL A 131 30.22 1.78 -7.68
N ILE A 132 29.57 1.33 -6.60
CA ILE A 132 29.29 -0.08 -6.34
C ILE A 132 27.84 -0.35 -6.71
N VAL A 133 27.60 -1.41 -7.49
CA VAL A 133 26.29 -1.84 -8.00
C VAL A 133 25.97 -3.22 -7.45
N TYR A 134 24.95 -3.31 -6.61
CA TYR A 134 24.46 -4.56 -6.05
C TYR A 134 23.26 -5.07 -6.85
N ASP A 135 23.31 -6.32 -7.31
CA ASP A 135 22.11 -7.01 -7.82
C ASP A 135 21.18 -7.31 -6.64
N VAL A 136 19.98 -6.73 -6.68
CA VAL A 136 18.91 -6.93 -5.70
C VAL A 136 17.63 -7.43 -6.37
N THR A 137 17.75 -8.05 -7.55
CA THR A 137 16.62 -8.54 -8.36
C THR A 137 15.73 -9.48 -7.59
N ASP A 138 16.29 -10.48 -6.89
CA ASP A 138 15.51 -11.45 -6.13
C ASP A 138 14.70 -10.80 -4.99
N VAL A 139 15.32 -9.84 -4.30
CA VAL A 139 14.70 -9.10 -3.20
C VAL A 139 13.57 -8.23 -3.73
N ALA A 140 13.81 -7.52 -4.83
CA ALA A 140 12.82 -6.65 -5.46
C ALA A 140 11.60 -7.45 -5.98
N VAL A 141 11.85 -8.53 -6.72
CA VAL A 141 10.81 -9.41 -7.26
C VAL A 141 9.99 -10.03 -6.13
N SER A 142 10.64 -10.62 -5.12
CA SER A 142 9.94 -11.24 -3.98
C SER A 142 9.08 -10.22 -3.22
N LYS A 143 9.58 -8.98 -3.04
CA LYS A 143 8.81 -7.92 -2.39
C LYS A 143 7.59 -7.52 -3.21
N GLN A 144 7.73 -7.38 -4.52
CA GLN A 144 6.62 -7.04 -5.41
C GLN A 144 5.56 -8.15 -5.46
N GLU A 145 5.97 -9.42 -5.50
CA GLU A 145 5.05 -10.57 -5.46
C GLU A 145 4.29 -10.62 -4.13
N LEU A 146 4.97 -10.44 -3.00
CA LEU A 146 4.34 -10.38 -1.69
C LEU A 146 3.34 -9.23 -1.59
N GLN A 147 3.66 -8.06 -2.14
CA GLN A 147 2.74 -6.93 -2.19
C GLN A 147 1.50 -7.24 -3.05
N LYS A 148 1.68 -7.85 -4.22
CA LYS A 148 0.56 -8.27 -5.08
C LYS A 148 -0.33 -9.31 -4.39
N ALA A 149 0.27 -10.31 -3.75
CA ALA A 149 -0.47 -11.32 -3.00
C ALA A 149 -1.24 -10.70 -1.83
N ASN A 150 -0.66 -9.74 -1.11
CA ASN A 150 -1.34 -9.02 -0.04
C ASN A 150 -2.52 -8.18 -0.55
N VAL A 151 -2.39 -7.53 -1.70
CA VAL A 151 -3.52 -6.82 -2.34
C VAL A 151 -4.62 -7.80 -2.71
N GLN A 152 -4.28 -8.93 -3.35
CA GLN A 152 -5.24 -9.98 -3.69
C GLN A 152 -5.93 -10.57 -2.45
N LEU A 153 -5.21 -10.79 -1.35
CA LEU A 153 -5.79 -11.25 -0.09
C LEU A 153 -6.77 -10.22 0.50
N LYS A 154 -6.44 -8.92 0.42
CA LYS A 154 -7.38 -7.86 0.81
C LYS A 154 -8.61 -7.85 -0.09
N GLU A 155 -8.45 -8.01 -1.39
CA GLU A 155 -9.55 -8.11 -2.36
C GLU A 155 -10.41 -9.37 -2.15
N LEU A 156 -9.83 -10.48 -1.66
CA LEU A 156 -10.54 -11.73 -1.37
C LEU A 156 -11.35 -11.66 -0.07
N SER A 157 -10.98 -10.79 0.87
CA SER A 157 -11.69 -10.62 2.14
C SER A 157 -12.52 -9.34 2.14
N ARG A 158 -13.53 -9.25 1.28
CA ARG A 158 -14.51 -8.13 1.26
C ARG A 158 -15.54 -8.20 2.37
N LEU A 159 -15.68 -9.36 3.01
CA LEU A 159 -16.68 -9.60 4.03
C LEU A 159 -16.10 -9.46 5.44
N ASP A 160 -16.92 -8.98 6.36
CA ASP A 160 -16.68 -9.08 7.80
C ASP A 160 -16.92 -10.53 8.25
N ARG A 161 -15.95 -11.09 8.98
CA ARG A 161 -15.96 -12.53 9.33
C ARG A 161 -17.08 -12.92 10.27
N LEU A 162 -17.61 -11.99 11.05
CA LEU A 162 -18.67 -12.28 12.01
C LEU A 162 -20.05 -12.21 11.35
N THR A 163 -20.26 -11.19 10.52
CA THR A 163 -21.58 -10.84 9.98
C THR A 163 -21.84 -11.30 8.56
N GLU A 164 -20.79 -11.63 7.80
CA GLU A 164 -20.83 -11.88 6.35
C GLU A 164 -21.35 -10.69 5.52
N LEU A 165 -21.51 -9.51 6.13
CA LEU A 165 -21.73 -8.26 5.41
C LEU A 165 -20.41 -7.73 4.85
N PHE A 166 -20.43 -6.70 4.02
CA PHE A 166 -19.19 -6.07 3.61
C PHE A 166 -18.46 -5.47 4.81
N ASN A 167 -17.14 -5.63 4.87
CA ASN A 167 -16.36 -4.93 5.88
C ASN A 167 -16.26 -3.44 5.54
N ARG A 168 -15.91 -2.64 6.53
CA ARG A 168 -15.73 -1.19 6.41
C ARG A 168 -14.95 -0.78 5.16
N GLY A 169 -13.80 -1.39 4.91
CA GLY A 169 -12.91 -0.99 3.81
C GLY A 169 -13.58 -1.17 2.44
N TYR A 170 -14.19 -2.32 2.19
CA TYR A 170 -14.90 -2.54 0.93
C TYR A 170 -16.20 -1.74 0.83
N TRP A 171 -16.92 -1.57 1.94
CA TRP A 171 -18.14 -0.78 1.98
C TRP A 171 -17.88 0.71 1.67
N GLU A 172 -16.85 1.32 2.27
CA GLU A 172 -16.43 2.70 1.98
C GLU A 172 -15.98 2.85 0.51
N GLU A 173 -15.32 1.84 -0.06
CA GLU A 173 -14.98 1.82 -1.49
C GLU A 173 -16.24 1.88 -2.36
N GLN A 174 -17.27 1.09 -2.03
CA GLN A 174 -18.56 1.14 -2.73
C GLN A 174 -19.26 2.49 -2.57
N LEU A 175 -19.21 3.10 -1.38
CA LEU A 175 -19.77 4.44 -1.16
C LEU A 175 -19.05 5.50 -1.99
N SER A 176 -17.72 5.46 -2.06
CA SER A 176 -16.92 6.37 -2.88
C SER A 176 -17.27 6.23 -4.37
N GLN A 177 -17.45 5.00 -4.85
CA GLN A 177 -17.90 4.75 -6.23
C GLN A 177 -19.31 5.31 -6.49
N GLU A 178 -20.23 5.09 -5.56
CA GLU A 178 -21.61 5.59 -5.66
C GLU A 178 -21.66 7.12 -5.59
N PHE A 179 -20.85 7.74 -4.73
CA PHE A 179 -20.68 9.19 -4.66
C PHE A 179 -20.25 9.79 -6.01
N MET A 180 -19.23 9.21 -6.64
CA MET A 180 -18.77 9.63 -7.98
C MET A 180 -19.81 9.35 -9.08
N ARG A 181 -20.65 8.32 -8.92
CA ARG A 181 -21.79 8.08 -9.82
C ARG A 181 -22.80 9.21 -9.66
N GLN A 182 -23.17 9.58 -8.43
CA GLN A 182 -24.21 10.59 -8.20
C GLN A 182 -23.79 12.02 -8.50
N GLN A 183 -22.51 12.36 -8.39
CA GLN A 183 -22.01 13.62 -8.96
C GLN A 183 -22.27 13.75 -10.47
N ARG A 184 -22.38 12.64 -11.20
CA ARG A 184 -22.61 12.64 -12.66
C ARG A 184 -24.09 12.51 -13.04
N SER A 185 -24.81 11.57 -12.41
CA SER A 185 -26.21 11.26 -12.76
C SER A 185 -27.25 12.05 -11.97
N GLY A 186 -26.94 12.41 -10.72
CA GLY A 186 -27.90 13.06 -9.82
C GLY A 186 -29.13 12.21 -9.49
N ASN A 187 -29.02 10.87 -9.54
CA ASN A 187 -30.12 9.99 -9.17
C ASN A 187 -30.31 10.03 -7.64
N ALA A 188 -31.52 9.67 -7.21
CA ALA A 188 -31.82 9.49 -5.80
C ALA A 188 -30.95 8.40 -5.20
N THR A 189 -30.16 8.66 -4.18
CA THR A 189 -29.49 7.61 -3.41
C THR A 189 -29.50 8.05 -1.97
N SER A 190 -29.66 7.09 -1.07
CA SER A 190 -29.68 7.35 0.36
C SER A 190 -28.67 6.46 1.07
N LEU A 191 -28.12 7.00 2.15
CA LEU A 191 -27.23 6.30 3.07
C LEU A 191 -27.97 6.11 4.39
N VAL A 192 -27.91 4.90 4.94
CA VAL A 192 -28.40 4.60 6.28
C VAL A 192 -27.22 4.16 7.14
N MET A 193 -27.06 4.78 8.31
CA MET A 193 -26.14 4.34 9.36
C MET A 193 -26.92 3.98 10.61
N PHE A 194 -26.52 2.93 11.30
CA PHE A 194 -27.21 2.48 12.49
C PHE A 194 -26.33 1.73 13.48
N ASP A 195 -26.79 1.68 14.72
CA ASP A 195 -26.06 1.17 15.87
C ASP A 195 -26.99 0.37 16.78
N ILE A 196 -26.45 -0.68 17.41
CA ILE A 196 -27.19 -1.50 18.37
C ILE A 196 -27.26 -0.78 19.71
N ASP A 197 -28.49 -0.45 20.12
CA ASP A 197 -28.72 0.30 21.34
C ASP A 197 -28.25 -0.47 22.57
N HIS A 198 -27.53 0.22 23.45
CA HIS A 198 -27.01 -0.34 24.70
C HIS A 198 -26.13 -1.60 24.53
N PHE A 199 -25.48 -1.78 23.37
CA PHE A 199 -24.67 -2.97 23.08
C PHE A 199 -23.58 -3.26 24.13
N LYS A 200 -22.95 -2.22 24.67
CA LYS A 200 -21.99 -2.37 25.77
C LYS A 200 -22.61 -3.08 26.99
N LYS A 201 -23.86 -2.76 27.35
CA LYS A 201 -24.57 -3.39 28.48
C LYS A 201 -24.78 -4.88 28.22
N VAL A 202 -25.12 -5.26 26.98
CA VAL A 202 -25.24 -6.67 26.57
C VAL A 202 -23.92 -7.42 26.78
N ASN A 203 -22.80 -6.83 26.36
CA ASN A 203 -21.48 -7.43 26.59
C ASN A 203 -21.11 -7.50 28.07
N ASP A 204 -21.41 -6.46 28.84
CA ASP A 204 -21.09 -6.39 30.27
C ASP A 204 -21.91 -7.41 31.09
N GLU A 205 -23.17 -7.66 30.72
CA GLU A 205 -24.08 -8.58 31.43
C GLU A 205 -23.98 -10.04 30.95
N HIS A 206 -23.79 -10.28 29.66
CA HIS A 206 -23.85 -11.61 29.06
C HIS A 206 -22.52 -12.08 28.42
N GLY A 207 -21.51 -11.22 28.37
CA GLY A 207 -20.20 -11.51 27.79
C GLY A 207 -20.13 -11.33 26.27
N HIS A 208 -18.91 -11.17 25.77
CA HIS A 208 -18.65 -10.99 24.33
C HIS A 208 -19.25 -12.05 23.40
N PRO A 209 -19.26 -13.36 23.74
CA PRO A 209 -19.89 -14.36 22.87
C PRO A 209 -21.38 -14.11 22.64
N ALA A 210 -22.11 -13.59 23.64
CA ALA A 210 -23.52 -13.24 23.49
C ALA A 210 -23.69 -11.97 22.64
N GLY A 211 -22.82 -10.97 22.80
CA GLY A 211 -22.78 -9.80 21.93
C GLY A 211 -22.52 -10.15 20.47
N ASP A 212 -21.64 -11.12 20.20
CA ASP A 212 -21.39 -11.64 18.85
C ASP A 212 -22.64 -12.27 18.24
N GLU A 213 -23.45 -13.02 19.01
CA GLU A 213 -24.74 -13.55 18.51
C GLU A 213 -25.75 -12.44 18.20
N VAL A 214 -25.79 -11.38 19.01
CA VAL A 214 -26.62 -10.19 18.74
C VAL A 214 -26.18 -9.53 17.42
N ILE A 215 -24.88 -9.34 17.21
CA ILE A 215 -24.34 -8.80 15.96
C ILE A 215 -24.71 -9.69 14.76
N ARG A 216 -24.59 -11.02 14.88
CA ARG A 216 -24.99 -11.96 13.82
C ARG A 216 -26.49 -11.89 13.51
N MET A 217 -27.32 -11.77 14.55
CA MET A 217 -28.77 -11.63 14.41
C MET A 217 -29.10 -10.35 13.63
N VAL A 218 -28.52 -9.20 14.01
CA VAL A 218 -28.76 -7.92 13.32
C VAL A 218 -28.31 -8.01 11.86
N ALA A 219 -27.13 -8.57 11.59
CA ALA A 219 -26.65 -8.78 10.22
C ALA A 219 -27.56 -9.69 9.38
N ARG A 220 -28.17 -10.71 9.99
CA ARG A 220 -29.17 -11.55 9.33
C ARG A 220 -30.42 -10.74 8.98
N VAL A 221 -30.97 -9.99 9.93
CA VAL A 221 -32.15 -9.13 9.70
C VAL A 221 -31.89 -8.14 8.56
N VAL A 222 -30.69 -7.54 8.51
CA VAL A 222 -30.28 -6.66 7.42
C VAL A 222 -30.38 -7.39 6.07
N ARG A 223 -29.74 -8.56 5.94
CA ARG A 223 -29.76 -9.35 4.69
C ARG A 223 -31.16 -9.76 4.25
N GLU A 224 -32.04 -10.09 5.19
CA GLU A 224 -33.42 -10.50 4.92
C GLU A 224 -34.32 -9.32 4.52
N THR A 225 -33.96 -8.10 4.93
CA THR A 225 -34.79 -6.91 4.75
C THR A 225 -34.42 -6.11 3.49
N ILE A 226 -33.14 -6.05 3.14
CA ILE A 226 -32.66 -5.27 1.98
C ILE A 226 -32.88 -6.00 0.65
N ARG A 227 -32.83 -5.26 -0.47
CA ARG A 227 -32.83 -5.87 -1.83
C ARG A 227 -31.40 -6.16 -2.30
N ALA A 228 -31.28 -6.97 -3.35
CA ALA A 228 -29.99 -7.40 -3.90
C ALA A 228 -29.08 -6.25 -4.41
N SER A 229 -29.65 -5.09 -4.74
CA SER A 229 -28.91 -3.91 -5.18
C SER A 229 -28.40 -3.03 -4.03
N ASP A 230 -28.89 -3.25 -2.81
CA ASP A 230 -28.43 -2.50 -1.65
C ASP A 230 -27.07 -3.07 -1.17
N ILE A 231 -26.26 -2.20 -0.58
CA ILE A 231 -24.88 -2.54 -0.22
C ILE A 231 -24.72 -2.43 1.30
N PRO A 232 -24.93 -3.53 2.04
CA PRO A 232 -24.82 -3.54 3.49
C PRO A 232 -23.36 -3.74 3.94
N GLY A 233 -22.96 -3.05 4.99
CA GLY A 233 -21.65 -3.21 5.59
C GLY A 233 -21.66 -3.10 7.11
N ARG A 234 -20.69 -3.74 7.74
CA ARG A 234 -20.35 -3.51 9.15
C ARG A 234 -19.28 -2.44 9.22
N TYR A 235 -19.65 -1.27 9.72
CA TYR A 235 -18.79 -0.09 9.76
C TYR A 235 -17.74 -0.21 10.86
N GLY A 236 -18.09 -0.78 12.02
CA GLY A 236 -17.14 -1.09 13.10
C GLY A 236 -17.87 -1.42 14.40
N GLY A 237 -17.34 -2.33 15.23
CA GLY A 237 -17.99 -2.70 16.49
C GLY A 237 -19.44 -3.14 16.28
N GLU A 238 -20.38 -2.41 16.88
CA GLU A 238 -21.84 -2.53 16.78
C GLU A 238 -22.50 -1.65 15.71
N GLU A 239 -21.70 -0.94 14.91
CA GLU A 239 -22.14 0.01 13.89
C GLU A 239 -22.22 -0.66 12.51
N PHE A 240 -23.29 -0.34 11.81
CA PHE A 240 -23.62 -0.86 10.49
C PHE A 240 -24.03 0.28 9.56
N ALA A 241 -23.93 0.02 8.26
CA ALA A 241 -24.36 0.96 7.26
C ALA A 241 -24.94 0.25 6.02
N VAL A 242 -25.83 0.92 5.30
CA VAL A 242 -26.41 0.44 4.04
C VAL A 242 -26.44 1.56 3.03
N ILE A 243 -25.87 1.33 1.87
CA ILE A 243 -26.03 2.21 0.70
C ILE A 243 -27.27 1.74 -0.04
N LEU A 244 -28.16 2.68 -0.38
CA LEU A 244 -29.41 2.44 -1.08
C LEU A 244 -29.40 3.17 -2.43
N PRO A 245 -28.78 2.58 -3.48
CA PRO A 245 -28.74 3.17 -4.82
C PRO A 245 -30.14 3.37 -5.39
N ASP A 246 -30.38 4.46 -6.11
CA ASP A 246 -31.68 4.70 -6.76
C ASP A 246 -32.88 4.69 -5.76
N THR A 247 -32.67 5.21 -4.55
CA THR A 247 -33.66 5.29 -3.45
C THR A 247 -33.73 6.69 -2.86
N GLN A 248 -34.95 7.25 -2.81
CA GLN A 248 -35.22 8.56 -2.20
C GLN A 248 -35.18 8.50 -0.66
N PRO A 249 -34.89 9.62 0.02
CA PRO A 249 -34.78 9.64 1.48
C PRO A 249 -36.04 9.16 2.20
N GLU A 250 -37.22 9.45 1.66
CA GLU A 250 -38.50 9.02 2.23
C GLU A 250 -38.70 7.50 2.15
N ASP A 251 -38.24 6.87 1.07
CA ASP A 251 -38.28 5.41 0.90
C ASP A 251 -37.21 4.74 1.76
N ALA A 252 -36.04 5.37 1.90
CA ALA A 252 -34.98 4.93 2.79
C ALA A 252 -35.41 4.96 4.26
N MET A 253 -36.19 5.98 4.66
CA MET A 253 -36.82 6.04 5.99
C MET A 253 -37.75 4.86 6.24
N GLN A 254 -38.57 4.47 5.27
CA GLN A 254 -39.45 3.29 5.40
C GLN A 254 -38.67 2.00 5.56
N LEU A 255 -37.57 1.83 4.80
CA LEU A 255 -36.68 0.68 4.95
C LEU A 255 -36.00 0.66 6.33
N ALA A 256 -35.51 1.81 6.79
CA ALA A 256 -34.87 1.96 8.08
C ALA A 256 -35.84 1.64 9.24
N GLU A 257 -37.08 2.11 9.15
CA GLU A 257 -38.11 1.79 10.14
C GLU A 257 -38.45 0.30 10.15
N ARG A 258 -38.55 -0.31 8.96
CA ARG A 258 -38.72 -1.75 8.86
C ARG A 258 -37.58 -2.52 9.51
N LEU A 259 -36.32 -2.12 9.26
CA LEU A 259 -35.16 -2.72 9.93
C LEU A 259 -35.26 -2.60 11.45
N ARG A 260 -35.64 -1.42 11.94
CA ARG A 260 -35.82 -1.14 13.37
C ARG A 260 -36.82 -2.09 14.01
N GLU A 261 -38.03 -2.16 13.45
CA GLU A 261 -39.10 -3.04 13.93
C GLU A 261 -38.72 -4.53 13.85
N HIS A 262 -38.04 -4.95 12.78
CA HIS A 262 -37.63 -6.35 12.63
C HIS A 262 -36.59 -6.75 13.66
N VAL A 263 -35.60 -5.89 13.95
CA VAL A 263 -34.60 -6.14 15.00
C VAL A 263 -35.25 -6.16 16.38
N GLU A 264 -36.11 -5.18 16.67
CA GLU A 264 -36.86 -5.12 17.94
C GLU A 264 -37.70 -6.39 18.18
N ALA A 265 -38.24 -7.00 17.13
CA ALA A 265 -39.00 -8.24 17.22
C ALA A 265 -38.15 -9.52 17.40
N GLN A 266 -36.82 -9.46 17.23
CA GLN A 266 -35.95 -10.62 17.40
C GLN A 266 -35.58 -10.86 18.86
N VAL A 267 -35.41 -12.15 19.20
CA VAL A 267 -34.90 -12.60 20.50
C VAL A 267 -33.71 -13.51 20.28
N VAL A 268 -32.59 -13.19 20.91
CA VAL A 268 -31.38 -14.01 20.92
C VAL A 268 -31.38 -14.86 22.19
N LYS A 269 -31.58 -16.17 22.02
CA LYS A 269 -31.59 -17.11 23.14
C LYS A 269 -30.18 -17.40 23.61
N THR A 270 -29.92 -17.22 24.90
CA THR A 270 -28.65 -17.63 25.53
C THR A 270 -28.89 -18.71 26.59
N GLN A 271 -27.80 -19.27 27.14
CA GLN A 271 -27.92 -20.27 28.21
C GLN A 271 -28.48 -19.69 29.53
N GLY A 272 -28.45 -18.36 29.69
CA GLY A 272 -28.93 -17.66 30.88
C GLY A 272 -30.30 -17.04 30.65
N GLU A 273 -30.35 -15.96 29.87
CA GLU A 273 -31.56 -15.16 29.62
C GLU A 273 -31.71 -14.82 28.13
N ASP A 274 -32.95 -14.57 27.72
CA ASP A 274 -33.29 -14.13 26.37
C ASP A 274 -32.90 -12.65 26.21
N ILE A 275 -32.08 -12.36 25.19
CA ILE A 275 -31.59 -11.00 24.91
C ILE A 275 -32.45 -10.39 23.80
N GLN A 276 -33.02 -9.24 24.08
CA GLN A 276 -33.73 -8.39 23.11
C GLN A 276 -33.03 -7.05 23.03
N VAL A 277 -32.81 -6.56 21.81
CA VAL A 277 -32.15 -5.27 21.55
C VAL A 277 -32.96 -4.44 20.57
N THR A 278 -32.73 -3.14 20.60
CA THR A 278 -33.23 -2.19 19.60
C THR A 278 -32.05 -1.62 18.82
N ILE A 279 -32.34 -0.95 17.71
CA ILE A 279 -31.34 -0.19 16.94
C ILE A 279 -31.81 1.24 16.77
N SER A 280 -30.86 2.16 16.76
CA SER A 280 -31.07 3.56 16.35
C SER A 280 -30.49 3.76 14.97
N LEU A 281 -31.18 4.51 14.11
CA LEU A 281 -30.80 4.70 12.71
C LEU A 281 -30.79 6.18 12.32
N GLY A 282 -29.85 6.55 11.46
CA GLY A 282 -29.76 7.84 10.77
C GLY A 282 -29.81 7.64 9.27
N VAL A 283 -30.64 8.41 8.58
CA VAL A 283 -30.80 8.38 7.13
C VAL A 283 -30.30 9.71 6.56
N SER A 284 -29.53 9.65 5.47
CA SER A 284 -29.10 10.84 4.74
C SER A 284 -29.25 10.62 3.23
N GLY A 285 -30.02 11.49 2.59
CA GLY A 285 -30.13 11.53 1.13
C GLY A 285 -28.89 12.11 0.47
N TRP A 286 -28.65 11.73 -0.79
CA TRP A 286 -27.67 12.38 -1.64
C TRP A 286 -27.97 13.88 -1.76
N ASN A 287 -26.93 14.70 -1.60
CA ASN A 287 -27.00 16.14 -1.77
C ASN A 287 -25.82 16.59 -2.65
N SER A 288 -26.10 17.38 -3.69
CA SER A 288 -25.06 17.97 -4.56
C SER A 288 -24.11 18.94 -3.84
N GLY A 289 -24.44 19.32 -2.61
CA GLY A 289 -23.59 20.12 -1.73
C GLY A 289 -22.44 19.33 -1.09
N PHE A 290 -22.45 18.00 -1.13
CA PHE A 290 -21.35 17.20 -0.60
C PHE A 290 -20.12 17.28 -1.51
N SER A 291 -18.99 17.68 -0.95
CA SER A 291 -17.69 17.81 -1.65
C SER A 291 -16.96 16.46 -1.75
N GLU A 292 -17.15 15.60 -0.76
CA GLU A 292 -16.56 14.27 -0.66
C GLU A 292 -17.52 13.29 0.05
N TYR A 293 -17.30 11.98 -0.10
CA TYR A 293 -18.19 10.96 0.45
C TYR A 293 -18.21 10.92 1.98
N SER A 294 -17.16 11.42 2.65
CA SER A 294 -17.08 11.57 4.11
C SER A 294 -18.15 12.52 4.64
N GLU A 295 -18.44 13.63 3.95
CA GLU A 295 -19.49 14.57 4.37
C GLU A 295 -20.88 13.92 4.36
N TRP A 296 -21.09 12.94 3.46
CA TRP A 296 -22.33 12.17 3.40
C TRP A 296 -22.44 11.19 4.58
N ILE A 297 -21.34 10.54 4.95
CA ILE A 297 -21.25 9.73 6.18
C ILE A 297 -21.56 10.60 7.40
N ASP A 298 -20.92 11.76 7.52
CA ASP A 298 -21.10 12.68 8.64
C ASP A 298 -22.56 13.13 8.77
N SER A 299 -23.24 13.38 7.65
CA SER A 299 -24.67 13.71 7.62
C SER A 299 -25.54 12.56 8.16
N ALA A 300 -25.27 11.31 7.76
CA ALA A 300 -26.01 10.15 8.25
C ALA A 300 -25.71 9.87 9.74
N ASP A 301 -24.46 10.03 10.16
CA ASP A 301 -24.04 9.87 11.56
C ASP A 301 -24.66 10.94 12.47
N GLN A 302 -24.77 12.18 12.00
CA GLN A 302 -25.46 13.24 12.74
C GLN A 302 -26.95 12.90 12.97
N ALA A 303 -27.63 12.33 11.97
CA ALA A 303 -28.99 11.85 12.13
C ALA A 303 -29.07 10.65 13.09
N LEU A 304 -28.12 9.72 13.03
CA LEU A 304 -28.03 8.60 13.97
C LEU A 304 -27.84 9.09 15.41
N TYR A 305 -26.99 10.08 15.60
CA TYR A 305 -26.77 10.72 16.89
C TYR A 305 -28.07 11.35 17.43
N GLN A 306 -28.87 11.99 16.58
CA GLN A 306 -30.18 12.52 16.96
C GLN A 306 -31.14 11.40 17.41
N SER A 307 -31.18 10.26 16.71
CA SER A 307 -31.94 9.08 17.16
C SER A 307 -31.50 8.59 18.54
N LYS A 308 -30.18 8.52 18.78
CA LYS A 308 -29.63 8.12 20.09
C LYS A 308 -29.98 9.11 21.21
N GLN A 309 -30.02 10.41 20.93
CA GLN A 309 -30.42 11.45 21.88
C GLN A 309 -31.94 11.54 22.09
N GLY A 310 -32.72 11.21 21.06
CA GLY A 310 -34.18 11.23 21.07
C GLY A 310 -34.84 10.13 21.91
N GLY A 311 -34.05 9.27 22.55
CA GLY A 311 -34.54 8.15 23.36
C GLY A 311 -34.15 6.77 22.85
N ARG A 312 -33.38 6.68 21.75
CA ARG A 312 -33.02 5.43 21.05
C ARG A 312 -34.22 4.70 20.47
N ASN A 313 -34.01 3.59 19.75
CA ASN A 313 -35.06 2.88 19.02
C ASN A 313 -35.84 3.83 18.10
N LEU A 314 -35.12 4.64 17.32
CA LEU A 314 -35.67 5.68 16.47
C LEU A 314 -34.92 5.74 15.12
N VAL A 315 -35.62 6.23 14.10
CA VAL A 315 -35.05 6.61 12.80
C VAL A 315 -35.15 8.13 12.66
N THR A 316 -34.05 8.77 12.28
CA THR A 316 -34.02 10.21 11.98
C THR A 316 -33.49 10.45 10.57
N LEU A 317 -34.11 11.39 9.85
CA LEU A 317 -33.65 11.88 8.55
C LEU A 317 -32.82 13.16 8.76
N ALA A 318 -31.66 13.25 8.12
CA ALA A 318 -30.79 14.42 8.11
C ALA A 318 -31.38 15.62 7.37
#